data_AF-U4K3N0-F1
#
_entry.id   AF-U4K3N0-F1
#
_cell.length_a   1.000
_cell.length_b   1.000
_cell.length_c   1.000
_cell.angle_alpha   90.00
_cell.angle_beta   90.00
_cell.angle_gamma   90.00
#
_symmetry.space_group_name_H-M   'P 1'
#
loop_
_entity.id
_entity.type
_entity.pdbx_description
1 polymer ?
#
loop_
_entity_poly.entity_id
_entity_poly.type
_entity_poly.pdbx_seq_one_letter_code
_entity_poly.pdbx_strand_id
1 'polypeptide(L)'
;MIENSFAITGTFIAYLILMLAIGVIAYKRTSSSSDYFLGGRSLGPWPAALSAGASDMSGWLLLGLPGYAYAAGIEAFWLAGGLLVGTWANWLINAKRLRTYSITTDALTLPEFLSRRFHDNSKLIQTISAFFILLFFLFYTSSGLVAGGKLFETVFGLNYTTAVIIGTVCVVSYTLFGGFLAVSWTDLVQGLLMAAALMIVPIAAMNGGFGQLVTDLETINPELLTLWNDSKGEPLTAIAIISLVAWGLGYFGQPHILARFKASRSNKDLTTARRIAVVWSGLSMVGAMLVGVVGLVYLNGQGSNLADGEKIFMLLVNAMFHPVIAGILLAAILAAIMSTADSQLLVSSSALAEDFYKQVFNKDATPEQVVTVGRAAVILLSLIALFLAMNPDSSVLGLVSYAWAGFGAAFGPAIVLSLFWAGMNRNGALAGILVGGITIVVWKQLSGGWFDVYEIVPGIIFSTIAIVAVSKLTGEPSDEVKAQHAEFEKQLKELD
;
A
#
# COMPACT_ATOMS: atom_id res chain seq x y z
N MET A 1 -16.04 -4.56 26.45
CA MET A 1 -16.41 -3.17 26.15
C MET A 1 -15.38 -2.29 26.83
N ILE A 2 -14.75 -1.35 26.13
CA ILE A 2 -13.71 -0.52 26.73
C ILE A 2 -14.34 0.47 27.72
N GLU A 3 -13.90 0.45 28.97
CA GLU A 3 -14.25 1.46 29.96
C GLU A 3 -13.73 2.83 29.47
N ASN A 4 -14.62 3.83 29.39
CA ASN A 4 -14.36 5.20 28.93
C ASN A 4 -14.29 5.43 27.39
N SER A 5 -15.21 4.84 26.64
CA SER A 5 -15.50 5.15 25.22
C SER A 5 -15.51 6.66 24.87
N PHE A 6 -15.92 7.53 25.80
CA PHE A 6 -15.95 8.99 25.57
C PHE A 6 -14.57 9.61 25.34
N ALA A 7 -13.54 9.18 26.09
CA ALA A 7 -12.18 9.70 25.92
C ALA A 7 -11.61 9.31 24.55
N ILE A 8 -11.77 8.04 24.17
CA ILE A 8 -11.34 7.52 22.87
C ILE A 8 -12.07 8.24 21.74
N THR A 9 -13.40 8.38 21.85
CA THR A 9 -14.21 9.14 20.87
C THR A 9 -13.72 10.58 20.75
N GLY A 10 -13.44 11.24 21.87
CA GLY A 10 -12.90 12.61 21.88
C GLY A 10 -11.56 12.73 21.16
N THR A 11 -10.65 11.77 21.37
CA THR A 11 -9.36 11.74 20.66
C THR A 11 -9.51 11.47 19.15
N PHE A 12 -10.45 10.61 18.75
CA PHE A 12 -10.74 10.35 17.33
C PHE A 12 -11.30 11.60 16.65
N ILE A 13 -12.24 12.30 17.30
CA ILE A 13 -12.78 13.56 16.79
C ILE A 13 -11.67 14.61 16.66
N ALA A 14 -10.82 14.77 17.68
CA ALA A 14 -9.69 15.70 17.63
C ALA A 14 -8.71 15.35 16.50
N TYR A 15 -8.41 14.07 16.31
CA TYR A 15 -7.61 13.55 15.21
C TYR A 15 -8.22 13.89 13.84
N LEU A 16 -9.51 13.60 13.63
CA LEU A 16 -10.21 13.90 12.38
C LEU A 16 -10.24 15.40 12.08
N ILE A 17 -10.47 16.25 13.10
CA ILE A 17 -10.42 17.71 12.96
C ILE A 17 -9.02 18.18 12.54
N LEU A 18 -7.96 17.62 13.14
CA LEU A 18 -6.59 17.95 12.77
C LEU A 18 -6.29 17.58 11.31
N MET A 19 -6.71 16.39 10.85
CA MET A 19 -6.52 15.96 9.47
C MET A 19 -7.31 16.82 8.48
N LEU A 20 -8.55 17.17 8.84
CA LEU A 20 -9.38 18.13 8.09
C LEU A 20 -8.71 19.49 7.98
N ALA A 21 -8.16 20.02 9.08
CA ALA A 21 -7.48 21.31 9.08
C ALA A 21 -6.25 21.30 8.16
N ILE A 22 -5.39 20.28 8.27
CA ILE A 22 -4.21 20.12 7.40
C ILE A 22 -4.64 20.00 5.94
N GLY A 23 -5.65 19.18 5.67
CA GLY A 23 -6.20 18.95 4.34
C GLY A 23 -6.71 20.23 3.68
N VAL A 24 -7.50 21.04 4.40
CA VAL A 24 -8.02 22.32 3.92
C VAL A 24 -6.89 23.34 3.67
N ILE A 25 -5.89 23.41 4.55
CA ILE A 25 -4.76 24.33 4.38
C ILE A 25 -3.95 23.98 3.13
N ALA A 26 -3.71 22.68 2.89
CA ALA A 26 -2.99 22.21 1.72
C ALA A 26 -3.84 22.33 0.43
N TYR A 27 -5.14 22.06 0.50
CA TYR A 27 -6.07 22.19 -0.62
C TYR A 27 -6.13 23.62 -1.18
N LYS A 28 -6.05 24.64 -0.31
CA LYS A 28 -5.98 26.06 -0.72
C LYS A 28 -4.78 26.40 -1.62
N ARG A 29 -3.80 25.50 -1.75
CA ARG A 29 -2.65 25.62 -2.65
C ARG A 29 -2.83 24.88 -3.98
N THR A 30 -4.00 24.27 -4.22
CA THR A 30 -4.32 23.52 -5.44
C THR A 30 -5.10 24.42 -6.39
N SER A 31 -4.57 24.70 -7.58
CA SER A 31 -5.24 25.55 -8.58
C SER A 31 -5.30 24.92 -9.97
N SER A 32 -4.62 23.79 -10.22
CA SER A 32 -4.59 23.09 -11.51
C SER A 32 -4.78 21.57 -11.37
N SER A 33 -5.03 20.87 -12.48
CA SER A 33 -5.07 19.39 -12.52
C SER A 33 -3.73 18.74 -12.17
N SER A 34 -2.60 19.38 -12.53
CA SER A 34 -1.26 18.96 -12.11
C SER A 34 -1.07 19.05 -10.59
N ASP A 35 -1.61 20.10 -9.97
CA ASP A 35 -1.61 20.22 -8.50
C ASP A 35 -2.52 19.17 -7.86
N TYR A 36 -3.68 18.91 -8.47
CA TYR A 36 -4.65 17.96 -7.93
C TYR A 36 -4.16 16.51 -7.98
N PHE A 37 -3.54 16.08 -9.09
CA PHE A 37 -3.10 14.69 -9.29
C PHE A 37 -1.64 14.42 -8.89
N LEU A 38 -0.76 15.43 -8.91
CA LEU A 38 0.68 15.25 -8.66
C LEU A 38 1.29 16.31 -7.71
N GLY A 39 0.49 17.21 -7.16
CA GLY A 39 0.96 18.25 -6.24
C GLY A 39 1.99 19.20 -6.87
N GLY A 40 1.94 19.39 -8.19
CA GLY A 40 2.86 20.27 -8.91
C GLY A 40 4.33 19.82 -8.86
N ARG A 41 4.59 18.53 -8.57
CA ARG A 41 5.94 17.97 -8.38
C ARG A 41 6.77 18.73 -7.32
N SER A 42 6.12 19.11 -6.22
CA SER A 42 6.73 19.96 -5.19
C SER A 42 7.16 19.22 -3.91
N LEU A 43 7.01 17.89 -3.86
CA LEU A 43 7.25 17.14 -2.63
C LEU A 43 8.74 17.14 -2.26
N GLY A 44 9.04 17.62 -1.06
CA GLY A 44 10.34 17.43 -0.42
C GLY A 44 10.54 16.00 0.07
N PRO A 45 11.74 15.67 0.59
CA PRO A 45 12.12 14.29 0.91
C PRO A 45 11.26 13.67 2.02
N TRP A 46 10.82 14.45 3.00
CA TRP A 46 10.00 13.97 4.12
C TRP A 46 8.56 13.63 3.70
N PRO A 47 7.78 14.55 3.08
CA PRO A 47 6.48 14.18 2.54
C PRO A 47 6.54 13.07 1.51
N ALA A 48 7.53 13.05 0.61
CA ALA A 48 7.66 11.99 -0.38
C ALA A 48 7.88 10.62 0.27
N ALA A 49 8.74 10.53 1.28
CA ALA A 49 9.06 9.28 1.97
C ALA A 49 7.91 8.78 2.84
N LEU A 50 7.40 9.62 3.74
CA LEU A 50 6.37 9.21 4.69
C LEU A 50 4.99 9.11 4.03
N SER A 51 4.70 9.88 2.98
CA SER A 51 3.48 9.66 2.21
C SER A 51 3.52 8.34 1.45
N ALA A 52 4.65 8.02 0.82
CA ALA A 52 4.82 6.72 0.17
C ALA A 52 4.70 5.58 1.19
N GLY A 53 5.33 5.70 2.36
CA GLY A 53 5.27 4.69 3.42
C GLY A 53 3.91 4.55 4.08
N ALA A 54 3.24 5.64 4.44
CA ALA A 54 1.94 5.59 5.12
C ALA A 54 0.79 5.18 4.19
N SER A 55 0.88 5.49 2.89
CA SER A 55 -0.10 5.01 1.90
C SER A 55 0.13 3.55 1.48
N ASP A 56 1.32 3.02 1.74
CA ASP A 56 1.70 1.62 1.54
C ASP A 56 1.33 0.74 2.74
N MET A 57 1.80 1.14 3.91
CA MET A 57 1.73 0.36 5.14
C MET A 57 0.40 0.53 5.86
N SER A 58 -0.72 0.30 5.16
CA SER A 58 -2.11 0.56 5.60
C SER A 58 -2.52 -0.02 6.97
N GLY A 59 -3.84 -0.15 7.24
CA GLY A 59 -4.33 -0.92 8.39
C GLY A 59 -3.66 -2.30 8.57
N TRP A 60 -3.17 -2.94 7.50
CA TRP A 60 -2.44 -4.21 7.60
C TRP A 60 -1.15 -4.14 8.44
N LEU A 61 -0.45 -3.00 8.50
CA LEU A 61 0.79 -2.88 9.29
C LEU A 61 0.52 -2.90 10.80
N LEU A 62 -0.62 -2.34 11.23
CA LEU A 62 -1.01 -2.33 12.65
C LEU A 62 -1.87 -3.53 13.05
N LEU A 63 -2.49 -4.22 12.10
CA LEU A 63 -3.41 -5.34 12.35
C LEU A 63 -2.85 -6.65 11.80
N GLY A 64 -2.62 -6.71 10.48
CA GLY A 64 -2.20 -7.90 9.74
C GLY A 64 -0.83 -8.45 10.16
N LEU A 65 0.23 -7.65 10.09
CA LEU A 65 1.59 -8.11 10.46
C LEU A 65 1.71 -8.46 11.95
N PRO A 66 1.18 -7.67 12.90
CA PRO A 66 1.14 -8.08 14.30
C PRO A 66 0.33 -9.35 14.52
N GLY A 67 -0.79 -9.52 13.82
CA GLY A 67 -1.60 -10.73 13.88
C GLY A 67 -0.87 -11.96 13.35
N TYR A 68 -0.10 -11.80 12.26
CA TYR A 68 0.74 -12.88 11.74
C TYR A 68 1.89 -13.22 12.71
N ALA A 69 2.59 -12.22 13.24
CA ALA A 69 3.64 -12.43 14.25
C ALA A 69 3.11 -13.01 15.57
N TYR A 70 1.87 -12.70 15.95
CA TYR A 70 1.17 -13.33 17.08
C TYR A 70 0.95 -14.84 16.84
N ALA A 71 0.60 -15.23 15.62
CA ALA A 71 0.34 -16.63 15.27
C ALA A 71 1.62 -17.44 15.00
N ALA A 72 2.64 -16.79 14.45
CA ALA A 72 3.78 -17.46 13.82
C ALA A 72 5.13 -17.13 14.49
N GLY A 73 5.18 -16.15 15.39
CA GLY A 73 6.42 -15.75 16.04
C GLY A 73 7.36 -15.00 15.08
N ILE A 74 8.67 -15.27 15.20
CA ILE A 74 9.68 -14.52 14.46
C ILE A 74 9.78 -14.92 12.98
N GLU A 75 9.16 -16.02 12.53
CA GLU A 75 9.14 -16.37 11.10
C GLU A 75 8.51 -15.26 10.25
N ALA A 76 7.67 -14.41 10.85
CA ALA A 76 7.12 -13.20 10.25
C ALA A 76 8.20 -12.25 9.68
N PHE A 77 9.45 -12.43 10.10
CA PHE A 77 10.62 -11.78 9.55
C PHE A 77 10.80 -12.03 8.04
N TRP A 78 10.40 -13.18 7.49
CA TRP A 78 10.49 -13.40 6.03
C TRP A 78 9.63 -12.42 5.25
N LEU A 79 8.43 -12.15 5.76
CA LEU A 79 7.51 -11.17 5.16
C LEU A 79 8.01 -9.74 5.40
N ALA A 80 8.33 -9.39 6.64
CA ALA A 80 8.84 -8.06 6.98
C ALA A 80 10.17 -7.72 6.28
N GLY A 81 11.12 -8.65 6.29
CA GLY A 81 12.42 -8.53 5.65
C GLY A 81 12.31 -8.46 4.12
N GLY A 82 11.47 -9.32 3.52
CA GLY A 82 11.17 -9.26 2.08
C GLY A 82 10.62 -7.90 1.67
N LEU A 83 9.67 -7.37 2.44
CA LEU A 83 9.12 -6.05 2.21
C LEU A 83 10.17 -4.95 2.40
N LEU A 84 10.99 -4.97 3.46
CA LEU A 84 12.02 -3.96 3.68
C LEU A 84 13.05 -3.91 2.54
N VAL A 85 13.47 -5.09 2.06
CA VAL A 85 14.35 -5.21 0.88
C VAL A 85 13.64 -4.68 -0.36
N GLY A 86 12.36 -5.01 -0.53
CA GLY A 86 11.51 -4.49 -1.61
C GLY A 86 11.38 -2.97 -1.61
N THR A 87 11.13 -2.35 -0.45
CA THR A 87 11.09 -0.90 -0.26
C THR A 87 12.42 -0.30 -0.69
N TRP A 88 13.53 -0.80 -0.12
CA TRP A 88 14.86 -0.30 -0.42
C TRP A 88 15.20 -0.41 -1.92
N ALA A 89 14.92 -1.56 -2.52
CA ALA A 89 15.19 -1.83 -3.93
C ALA A 89 14.33 -0.95 -4.84
N ASN A 90 13.04 -0.79 -4.58
CA ASN A 90 12.15 0.07 -5.37
C ASN A 90 12.61 1.53 -5.34
N TRP A 91 12.95 2.06 -4.16
CA TRP A 91 13.49 3.42 -4.05
C TRP A 91 14.85 3.58 -4.73
N LEU A 92 15.72 2.57 -4.66
CA LEU A 92 17.03 2.58 -5.30
C LEU A 92 16.93 2.51 -6.84
N ILE A 93 16.09 1.63 -7.36
CA ILE A 93 16.03 1.24 -8.77
C ILE A 93 15.06 2.15 -9.54
N ASN A 94 13.84 2.34 -9.03
CA ASN A 94 12.77 2.99 -9.77
C ASN A 94 12.66 4.49 -9.52
N ALA A 95 12.82 4.96 -8.28
CA ALA A 95 12.36 6.29 -7.90
C ALA A 95 12.93 7.41 -8.78
N LYS A 96 14.26 7.46 -8.93
CA LYS A 96 14.95 8.49 -9.74
C LYS A 96 14.58 8.40 -11.22
N ARG A 97 14.63 7.20 -11.78
CA ARG A 97 14.35 6.96 -13.21
C ARG A 97 12.90 7.27 -13.54
N LEU A 98 11.95 6.81 -12.74
CA LEU A 98 10.52 7.07 -12.96
C LEU A 98 10.19 8.54 -12.83
N ARG A 99 10.78 9.26 -11.86
CA ARG A 99 10.61 10.71 -11.75
C ARG A 99 11.06 11.39 -13.04
N THR A 100 12.30 11.19 -13.46
CA THR A 100 12.87 11.83 -14.64
C THR A 100 12.07 11.47 -15.89
N TYR A 101 11.79 10.20 -16.13
CA TYR A 101 11.07 9.78 -17.34
C TYR A 101 9.64 10.32 -17.37
N SER A 102 8.97 10.39 -16.23
CA SER A 102 7.64 11.00 -16.18
C SER A 102 7.64 12.50 -16.49
N ILE A 103 8.76 13.20 -16.31
CA ILE A 103 8.94 14.60 -16.74
C ILE A 103 9.15 14.63 -18.25
N THR A 104 10.02 13.76 -18.78
CA THR A 104 10.27 13.63 -20.23
C THR A 104 8.97 13.38 -21.02
N THR A 105 8.06 12.56 -20.48
CA THR A 105 6.77 12.25 -21.12
C THR A 105 5.62 13.17 -20.68
N ASP A 106 5.85 14.10 -19.74
CA ASP A 106 4.83 14.96 -19.13
C ASP A 106 3.58 14.20 -18.61
N ALA A 107 3.79 13.01 -18.04
CA ALA A 107 2.68 12.13 -17.65
C ALA A 107 2.23 12.35 -16.20
N LEU A 108 0.92 12.52 -15.98
CA LEU A 108 0.30 12.71 -14.67
C LEU A 108 0.02 11.37 -13.98
N THR A 109 -0.55 10.39 -14.69
CA THR A 109 -0.86 9.06 -14.14
C THR A 109 0.18 8.01 -14.53
N LEU A 110 0.14 6.82 -13.91
CA LEU A 110 0.99 5.70 -14.29
C LEU A 110 0.55 5.07 -15.63
N PRO A 111 -0.77 4.84 -15.88
CA PRO A 111 -1.26 4.44 -17.19
C PRO A 111 -0.85 5.39 -18.32
N GLU A 112 -0.96 6.70 -18.07
CA GLU A 112 -0.55 7.72 -19.03
C GLU A 112 0.96 7.67 -19.29
N PHE A 113 1.78 7.49 -18.25
CA PHE A 113 3.23 7.33 -18.42
C PHE A 113 3.54 6.15 -19.35
N LEU A 114 2.93 4.98 -19.12
CA LEU A 114 3.15 3.82 -19.98
C LEU A 114 2.65 4.07 -21.42
N SER A 115 1.48 4.69 -21.60
CA SER A 115 0.97 5.03 -22.93
C SER A 115 1.90 5.98 -23.68
N ARG A 116 2.35 7.07 -23.04
CA ARG A 116 3.24 8.07 -23.64
C ARG A 116 4.67 7.54 -23.83
N ARG A 117 5.16 6.68 -22.94
CA ARG A 117 6.45 5.98 -23.09
C ARG A 117 6.56 5.22 -24.40
N PHE A 118 5.45 4.66 -24.89
CA PHE A 118 5.39 3.83 -26.10
C PHE A 118 4.65 4.47 -27.27
N HIS A 119 4.31 5.76 -27.19
CA HIS A 119 3.53 6.49 -28.21
C HIS A 119 2.24 5.73 -28.60
N ASP A 120 1.53 5.19 -27.61
CA ASP A 120 0.34 4.37 -27.85
C ASP A 120 -0.87 5.22 -28.27
N ASN A 121 -1.06 5.35 -29.58
CA ASN A 121 -2.19 6.07 -30.18
C ASN A 121 -3.56 5.39 -29.97
N SER A 122 -3.58 4.08 -29.69
CA SER A 122 -4.82 3.32 -29.48
C SER A 122 -5.43 3.52 -28.09
N LYS A 123 -4.63 4.04 -27.15
CA LYS A 123 -4.96 4.17 -25.72
C LYS A 123 -5.23 2.85 -24.98
N LEU A 124 -4.98 1.69 -25.59
CA LEU A 124 -5.21 0.39 -24.96
C LEU A 124 -4.36 0.19 -23.70
N ILE A 125 -3.08 0.60 -23.70
CA ILE A 125 -2.24 0.51 -22.50
C ILE A 125 -2.88 1.30 -21.36
N GLN A 126 -3.35 2.52 -21.65
CA GLN A 126 -3.94 3.41 -20.66
C GLN A 126 -5.24 2.83 -20.09
N THR A 127 -6.16 2.42 -20.95
CA THR A 127 -7.48 1.87 -20.56
C THR A 127 -7.37 0.53 -19.83
N ILE A 128 -6.52 -0.38 -20.29
CA ILE A 128 -6.32 -1.71 -19.65
C ILE A 128 -5.61 -1.56 -18.31
N SER A 129 -4.64 -0.63 -18.21
CA SER A 129 -4.02 -0.31 -16.92
C SER A 129 -5.06 0.26 -15.96
N ALA A 130 -5.91 1.18 -16.41
CA ALA A 130 -6.99 1.73 -15.58
C ALA A 130 -7.93 0.63 -15.06
N PHE A 131 -8.31 -0.34 -15.90
CA PHE A 131 -9.12 -1.49 -15.47
C PHE A 131 -8.46 -2.28 -14.33
N PHE A 132 -7.19 -2.71 -14.48
CA PHE A 132 -6.50 -3.44 -13.41
C PHE A 132 -6.29 -2.60 -12.16
N ILE A 133 -6.05 -1.28 -12.32
CA ILE A 133 -5.95 -0.36 -11.19
C ILE A 133 -7.25 -0.35 -10.39
N LEU A 134 -8.38 -0.16 -11.05
CA LEU A 134 -9.70 -0.12 -10.41
C LEU A 134 -10.03 -1.48 -9.76
N LEU A 135 -9.74 -2.58 -10.44
CA LEU A 135 -9.99 -3.94 -9.95
C LEU A 135 -9.22 -4.22 -8.65
N PHE A 136 -7.90 -3.99 -8.63
CA PHE A 136 -7.09 -4.35 -7.46
C PHE A 136 -7.23 -3.32 -6.33
N PHE A 137 -7.45 -2.03 -6.63
CA PHE A 137 -7.75 -1.06 -5.57
C PHE A 137 -9.09 -1.32 -4.91
N LEU A 138 -10.06 -1.94 -5.59
CA LEU A 138 -11.31 -2.33 -4.95
C LEU A 138 -11.07 -3.26 -3.74
N PHE A 139 -10.27 -4.31 -3.93
CA PHE A 139 -9.91 -5.24 -2.85
C PHE A 139 -9.04 -4.59 -1.79
N TYR A 140 -8.10 -3.73 -2.20
CA TYR A 140 -7.24 -3.05 -1.24
C TYR A 140 -8.02 -2.04 -0.38
N THR A 141 -8.87 -1.21 -0.98
CA THR A 141 -9.72 -0.29 -0.23
C THR A 141 -10.67 -1.05 0.69
N SER A 142 -11.23 -2.18 0.23
CA SER A 142 -12.04 -3.08 1.08
C SER A 142 -11.27 -3.55 2.32
N SER A 143 -9.97 -3.86 2.21
CA SER A 143 -9.17 -4.29 3.37
C SER A 143 -9.06 -3.18 4.43
N GLY A 144 -8.93 -1.93 3.99
CA GLY A 144 -8.94 -0.76 4.87
C GLY A 144 -10.28 -0.62 5.61
N LEU A 145 -11.40 -0.82 4.92
CA LEU A 145 -12.72 -0.79 5.53
C LEU A 145 -12.95 -1.92 6.53
N VAL A 146 -12.47 -3.13 6.23
CA VAL A 146 -12.45 -4.27 7.17
C VAL A 146 -11.63 -3.93 8.42
N ALA A 147 -10.44 -3.36 8.25
CA ALA A 147 -9.59 -2.92 9.37
C ALA A 147 -10.31 -1.86 10.23
N GLY A 148 -11.02 -0.92 9.60
CA GLY A 148 -11.85 0.07 10.29
C GLY A 148 -13.00 -0.59 11.06
N GLY A 149 -13.68 -1.55 10.44
CA GLY A 149 -14.73 -2.34 11.09
C GLY A 149 -14.22 -3.08 12.32
N LYS A 150 -13.09 -3.79 12.21
CA LYS A 150 -12.44 -4.47 13.35
C LYS A 150 -12.05 -3.50 14.46
N LEU A 151 -11.59 -2.30 14.11
CA LEU A 151 -11.30 -1.24 15.07
C LEU A 151 -12.55 -0.83 15.85
N PHE A 152 -13.60 -0.41 15.15
CA PHE A 152 -14.81 0.08 15.80
C PHE A 152 -15.55 -1.03 16.57
N GLU A 153 -15.54 -2.26 16.07
CA GLU A 153 -16.08 -3.43 16.77
C GLU A 153 -15.34 -3.69 18.08
N THR A 154 -14.00 -3.77 18.03
CA THR A 154 -13.18 -4.11 19.20
C THR A 154 -13.23 -3.02 20.26
N VAL A 155 -13.18 -1.75 19.84
CA VAL A 155 -13.08 -0.61 20.75
C VAL A 155 -14.42 -0.26 21.37
N PHE A 156 -15.47 -0.18 20.56
CA PHE A 156 -16.78 0.31 20.99
C PHE A 156 -17.78 -0.81 21.27
N GLY A 157 -17.44 -2.07 21.00
CA GLY A 157 -18.34 -3.21 21.19
C GLY A 157 -19.54 -3.19 20.24
N LEU A 158 -19.43 -2.51 19.10
CA LEU A 158 -20.46 -2.47 18.08
C LEU A 158 -20.53 -3.81 17.35
N ASN A 159 -21.69 -4.18 16.81
CA ASN A 159 -21.74 -5.30 15.88
C ASN A 159 -20.94 -4.95 14.61
N TYR A 160 -20.26 -5.96 14.04
CA TYR A 160 -19.35 -5.80 12.90
C TYR A 160 -19.93 -4.96 11.75
N THR A 161 -21.17 -5.24 11.32
CA THR A 161 -21.81 -4.50 10.21
C THR A 161 -21.90 -3.00 10.49
N THR A 162 -22.34 -2.60 11.68
CA THR A 162 -22.42 -1.18 12.06
C THR A 162 -21.03 -0.57 12.17
N ALA A 163 -20.07 -1.33 12.72
CA ALA A 163 -18.68 -0.90 12.85
C ALA A 163 -18.04 -0.60 11.48
N VAL A 164 -18.24 -1.48 10.49
CA VAL A 164 -17.75 -1.28 9.10
C VAL A 164 -18.42 -0.07 8.45
N ILE A 165 -19.74 0.12 8.62
CA ILE A 165 -20.45 1.28 8.05
C ILE A 165 -19.89 2.58 8.64
N ILE A 166 -19.76 2.67 9.96
CA ILE A 166 -19.20 3.85 10.63
C ILE A 166 -17.75 4.09 10.18
N GLY A 167 -16.92 3.05 10.18
CA GLY A 167 -15.54 3.14 9.71
C GLY A 167 -15.45 3.65 8.28
N THR A 168 -16.34 3.19 7.40
CA THR A 168 -16.40 3.64 6.01
C THR A 168 -16.81 5.10 5.89
N VAL A 169 -17.82 5.54 6.64
CA VAL A 169 -18.22 6.95 6.65
C VAL A 169 -17.04 7.82 7.13
N CYS A 170 -16.35 7.40 8.19
CA CYS A 170 -15.16 8.11 8.69
C CYS A 170 -14.05 8.21 7.64
N VAL A 171 -13.75 7.12 6.94
CA VAL A 171 -12.69 7.08 5.92
C VAL A 171 -13.07 7.91 4.69
N VAL A 172 -14.24 7.64 4.09
CA VAL A 172 -14.67 8.22 2.81
C VAL A 172 -15.01 9.71 2.92
N SER A 173 -15.55 10.15 4.07
CA SER A 173 -15.96 11.55 4.25
C SER A 173 -14.81 12.54 4.11
N TYR A 174 -13.59 12.13 4.46
CA TYR A 174 -12.40 12.96 4.35
C TYR A 174 -11.78 12.91 2.94
N THR A 175 -11.79 11.74 2.29
CA THR A 175 -11.17 11.50 0.98
C THR A 175 -11.67 12.44 -0.12
N LEU A 176 -12.94 12.86 -0.06
CA LEU A 176 -13.57 13.69 -1.10
C LEU A 176 -13.04 15.13 -1.16
N PHE A 177 -12.36 15.61 -0.12
CA PHE A 177 -11.95 17.00 0.01
C PHE A 177 -10.45 17.25 -0.25
N GLY A 178 -9.65 16.19 -0.44
CA GLY A 178 -8.20 16.28 -0.62
C GLY A 178 -7.74 16.23 -2.08
N GLY A 179 -6.74 17.06 -2.44
CA GLY A 179 -5.87 16.85 -3.61
C GLY A 179 -4.57 16.16 -3.22
N PHE A 180 -3.75 15.72 -4.18
CA PHE A 180 -2.53 14.94 -3.95
C PHE A 180 -1.57 15.57 -2.91
N LEU A 181 -1.43 16.90 -2.93
CA LEU A 181 -0.59 17.61 -1.95
C LEU A 181 -1.17 17.54 -0.53
N ALA A 182 -2.49 17.65 -0.38
CA ALA A 182 -3.16 17.53 0.92
C ALA A 182 -2.94 16.14 1.52
N VAL A 183 -3.18 15.10 0.70
CA VAL A 183 -2.94 13.70 1.06
C VAL A 183 -1.49 13.49 1.48
N SER A 184 -0.53 14.03 0.73
CA SER A 184 0.89 13.86 1.05
C SER A 184 1.32 14.46 2.40
N TRP A 185 0.68 15.54 2.84
CA TRP A 185 0.99 16.18 4.13
C TRP A 185 0.27 15.52 5.30
N THR A 186 -0.98 15.06 5.12
CA THR A 186 -1.64 14.26 6.14
C THR A 186 -0.96 12.93 6.33
N ASP A 187 -0.56 12.27 5.24
CA ASP A 187 0.16 11.00 5.29
C ASP A 187 1.47 11.11 6.08
N LEU A 188 2.17 12.26 6.01
CA LEU A 188 3.38 12.49 6.80
C LEU A 188 3.08 12.40 8.30
N VAL A 189 2.03 13.10 8.75
CA VAL A 189 1.64 13.11 10.17
C VAL A 189 1.10 11.74 10.60
N GLN A 190 0.29 11.11 9.74
CA GLN A 190 -0.26 9.78 9.95
C GLN A 190 0.86 8.73 10.05
N GLY A 191 1.84 8.75 9.15
CA GLY A 191 2.99 7.85 9.18
C GLY A 191 3.85 7.99 10.43
N LEU A 192 4.06 9.23 10.92
CA LEU A 192 4.77 9.45 12.19
C LEU A 192 3.98 8.88 13.38
N LEU A 193 2.65 9.09 13.40
CA LEU A 193 1.78 8.54 14.44
C LEU A 193 1.79 7.01 14.45
N MET A 194 1.76 6.39 13.26
CA MET A 194 1.84 4.94 13.08
C MET A 194 3.14 4.36 13.64
N ALA A 195 4.29 4.91 13.22
CA ALA A 195 5.59 4.45 13.71
C ALA A 195 5.73 4.65 15.22
N ALA A 196 5.26 5.78 15.75
CA ALA A 196 5.25 6.02 17.19
C ALA A 196 4.42 4.96 17.93
N ALA A 197 3.20 4.67 17.44
CA ALA A 197 2.32 3.71 18.09
C ALA A 197 2.89 2.28 18.05
N LEU A 198 3.45 1.87 16.91
CA LEU A 198 4.08 0.56 16.75
C LEU A 198 5.33 0.36 17.60
N MET A 199 6.03 1.44 17.99
CA MET A 199 7.17 1.34 18.90
C MET A 199 6.73 1.46 20.37
N ILE A 200 5.83 2.39 20.70
CA ILE A 200 5.41 2.66 22.08
C ILE A 200 4.67 1.47 22.69
N VAL A 201 3.72 0.89 21.95
CA VAL A 201 2.85 -0.18 22.47
C VAL A 201 3.62 -1.42 22.94
N PRO A 202 4.46 -2.06 22.11
CA PRO A 202 5.17 -3.26 22.56
C PRO A 202 6.23 -2.96 23.61
N ILE A 203 6.88 -1.79 23.56
CA ILE A 203 7.87 -1.40 24.58
C ILE A 203 7.20 -1.22 25.96
N ALA A 204 6.02 -0.60 26.01
CA ALA A 204 5.28 -0.44 27.26
C ALA A 204 4.71 -1.77 27.79
N ALA A 205 4.33 -2.69 26.90
CA ALA A 205 3.79 -3.99 27.27
C ALA A 205 4.87 -5.03 27.66
N MET A 206 6.13 -4.80 27.29
CA MET A 206 7.24 -5.72 27.54
C MET A 206 7.78 -5.59 28.97
N ASN A 207 7.38 -6.51 29.84
CA ASN A 207 7.90 -6.60 31.21
C ASN A 207 9.29 -7.25 31.22
N GLY A 208 10.28 -6.62 31.87
CA GLY A 208 11.63 -7.20 32.00
C GLY A 208 12.54 -7.09 30.78
N GLY A 209 12.07 -6.46 29.69
CA GLY A 209 12.85 -6.20 28.47
C GLY A 209 13.07 -7.44 27.59
N PHE A 210 13.95 -7.30 26.59
CA PHE A 210 14.13 -8.32 25.53
C PHE A 210 14.60 -9.69 26.04
N GLY A 211 15.45 -9.72 27.08
CA GLY A 211 15.92 -11.00 27.64
C GLY A 211 14.78 -11.81 28.27
N GLN A 212 13.87 -11.13 28.99
CA GLN A 212 12.70 -11.77 29.55
C GLN A 212 11.71 -12.19 28.44
N LEU A 213 11.49 -11.34 27.44
CA LEU A 213 10.63 -11.68 26.29
C LEU A 213 11.08 -12.98 25.60
N VAL A 214 12.38 -13.14 25.36
CA VAL A 214 12.93 -14.38 24.76
C VAL A 214 12.66 -15.57 25.68
N THR A 215 12.93 -15.43 26.98
CA THR A 215 12.69 -16.50 27.97
C THR A 215 11.21 -16.91 28.03
N ASP A 216 10.31 -15.93 28.01
CA ASP A 216 8.86 -16.17 28.04
C ASP A 216 8.39 -16.87 26.76
N LEU A 217 8.89 -16.45 25.60
CA LEU A 217 8.60 -17.09 24.31
C LEU A 217 9.13 -18.53 24.26
N GLU A 218 10.36 -18.78 24.73
CA GLU A 218 10.92 -20.14 24.84
C GLU A 218 10.05 -21.05 25.71
N THR A 219 9.53 -20.50 26.82
CA THR A 219 8.65 -21.24 27.74
C THR A 219 7.29 -21.55 27.11
N ILE A 220 6.74 -20.63 26.31
CA ILE A 220 5.47 -20.82 25.60
C ILE A 220 5.65 -21.84 24.47
N ASN A 221 6.60 -21.59 23.58
CA ASN A 221 6.94 -22.44 22.46
C ASN A 221 8.28 -21.99 21.83
N PRO A 222 9.36 -22.80 21.92
CA PRO A 222 10.66 -22.43 21.38
C PRO A 222 10.66 -22.24 19.85
N GLU A 223 9.73 -22.86 19.14
CA GLU A 223 9.64 -22.75 17.67
C GLU A 223 9.30 -21.32 17.22
N LEU A 224 8.66 -20.52 18.09
CA LEU A 224 8.36 -19.10 17.84
C LEU A 224 9.60 -18.23 17.70
N LEU A 225 10.78 -18.72 18.11
CA LEU A 225 12.07 -18.04 18.00
C LEU A 225 12.93 -18.60 16.87
N THR A 226 12.36 -19.46 16.03
CA THR A 226 13.05 -19.96 14.84
C THR A 226 12.59 -19.20 13.60
N LEU A 227 13.49 -19.07 12.62
CA LEU A 227 13.14 -18.51 11.30
C LEU A 227 12.76 -19.59 10.29
N TRP A 228 12.96 -20.87 10.63
CA TRP A 228 12.96 -21.94 9.64
C TRP A 228 11.93 -23.01 9.91
N ASN A 229 11.30 -23.01 11.09
CA ASN A 229 10.20 -23.90 11.42
C ASN A 229 8.96 -23.06 11.68
N ASP A 230 7.80 -23.64 11.42
CA ASP A 230 6.53 -23.07 11.81
C ASP A 230 6.28 -23.21 13.32
N SER A 231 5.20 -22.62 13.82
CA SER A 231 4.84 -22.70 15.24
C SER A 231 4.49 -24.12 15.72
N LYS A 232 4.45 -25.12 14.84
CA LYS A 232 4.26 -26.54 15.20
C LYS A 232 5.57 -27.33 15.21
N GLY A 233 6.69 -26.70 14.84
CA GLY A 233 8.01 -27.32 14.76
C GLY A 233 8.29 -28.02 13.42
N GLU A 234 7.43 -27.82 12.42
CA GLU A 234 7.64 -28.36 11.09
C GLU A 234 8.49 -27.38 10.25
N PRO A 235 9.49 -27.85 9.48
CA PRO A 235 10.30 -26.97 8.65
C PRO A 235 9.44 -26.21 7.62
N LEU A 236 9.64 -24.90 7.55
CA LEU A 236 9.04 -24.06 6.53
C LEU A 236 9.45 -24.53 5.14
N THR A 237 8.45 -24.77 4.31
CA THR A 237 8.69 -25.15 2.92
C THR A 237 9.33 -23.99 2.15
N ALA A 238 10.10 -24.32 1.11
CA ALA A 238 10.63 -23.31 0.20
C ALA A 238 9.51 -22.44 -0.41
N ILE A 239 8.33 -23.04 -0.66
CA ILE A 239 7.14 -22.34 -1.17
C ILE A 239 6.69 -21.27 -0.17
N ALA A 240 6.61 -21.59 1.13
CA ALA A 240 6.23 -20.63 2.17
C ALA A 240 7.24 -19.47 2.26
N ILE A 241 8.53 -19.77 2.34
CA ILE A 241 9.58 -18.73 2.44
C ILE A 241 9.58 -17.82 1.21
N ILE A 242 9.54 -18.41 0.01
CA ILE A 242 9.48 -17.65 -1.25
C ILE A 242 8.23 -16.76 -1.27
N SER A 243 7.09 -17.29 -0.84
CA SER A 243 5.82 -16.57 -0.80
C SER A 243 5.88 -15.35 0.14
N LEU A 244 6.45 -15.51 1.33
CA LEU A 244 6.60 -14.43 2.31
C LEU A 244 7.56 -13.34 1.79
N VAL A 245 8.73 -13.73 1.29
CA VAL A 245 9.73 -12.78 0.77
C VAL A 245 9.24 -12.05 -0.48
N ALA A 246 8.46 -12.73 -1.33
CA ALA A 246 7.98 -12.18 -2.60
C ALA A 246 7.03 -10.99 -2.46
N TRP A 247 6.49 -10.72 -1.27
CA TRP A 247 5.81 -9.46 -1.00
C TRP A 247 6.66 -8.23 -1.36
N GLY A 248 7.98 -8.31 -1.18
CA GLY A 248 8.91 -7.25 -1.59
C GLY A 248 8.87 -6.91 -3.09
N LEU A 249 8.44 -7.86 -3.94
CA LEU A 249 8.35 -7.63 -5.38
C LEU A 249 7.16 -6.74 -5.78
N GLY A 250 6.14 -6.62 -4.92
CA GLY A 250 4.95 -5.83 -5.25
C GLY A 250 5.19 -4.32 -5.33
N TYR A 251 6.20 -3.80 -4.61
CA TYR A 251 6.54 -2.37 -4.58
C TYR A 251 6.76 -1.75 -5.95
N PHE A 252 7.31 -2.52 -6.88
CA PHE A 252 7.65 -2.05 -8.23
C PHE A 252 6.41 -1.73 -9.08
N GLY A 253 5.23 -2.22 -8.69
CA GLY A 253 3.98 -2.06 -9.42
C GLY A 253 2.93 -1.17 -8.75
N GLN A 254 3.14 -0.70 -7.52
CA GLN A 254 2.11 0.01 -6.74
C GLN A 254 1.85 1.44 -7.24
N PRO A 255 0.71 1.74 -7.89
CA PRO A 255 0.52 3.05 -8.54
C PRO A 255 0.52 4.23 -7.56
N HIS A 256 -0.08 4.04 -6.38
CA HIS A 256 -0.19 5.07 -5.34
C HIS A 256 1.18 5.41 -4.73
N ILE A 257 2.08 4.43 -4.58
CA ILE A 257 3.47 4.62 -4.13
C ILE A 257 4.29 5.29 -5.23
N LEU A 258 4.25 4.75 -6.45
CA LEU A 258 5.02 5.25 -7.59
C LEU A 258 4.67 6.70 -7.95
N ALA A 259 3.42 7.13 -7.71
CA ALA A 259 3.01 8.53 -7.85
C ALA A 259 3.83 9.49 -6.99
N ARG A 260 4.26 9.09 -5.77
CA ARG A 260 5.11 9.93 -4.90
C ARG A 260 6.50 10.14 -5.45
N PHE A 261 7.05 9.16 -6.18
CA PHE A 261 8.34 9.33 -6.86
C PHE A 261 8.24 10.38 -7.95
N LYS A 262 7.18 10.31 -8.76
CA LYS A 262 6.88 11.29 -9.82
C LYS A 262 6.66 12.70 -9.26
N ALA A 263 6.01 12.81 -8.10
CA ALA A 263 5.70 14.08 -7.44
C ALA A 263 6.88 14.70 -6.67
N SER A 264 8.01 14.00 -6.55
CA SER A 264 9.19 14.53 -5.87
C SER A 264 9.78 15.73 -6.61
N ARG A 265 10.24 16.72 -5.84
CA ARG A 265 10.78 17.98 -6.35
C ARG A 265 12.09 17.83 -7.10
N SER A 266 12.99 16.94 -6.67
CA SER A 266 14.30 16.75 -7.30
C SER A 266 14.82 15.32 -7.17
N ASN A 267 15.78 14.94 -8.02
CA ASN A 267 16.44 13.63 -7.95
C ASN A 267 17.28 13.50 -6.67
N LYS A 268 17.94 14.59 -6.25
CA LYS A 268 18.66 14.66 -4.97
C LYS A 268 17.76 14.38 -3.77
N ASP A 269 16.55 14.94 -3.75
CA ASP A 269 15.57 14.71 -2.67
C ASP A 269 15.20 13.22 -2.57
N LEU A 270 15.17 12.46 -3.68
CA LEU A 270 14.83 11.03 -3.67
C LEU A 270 15.86 10.16 -2.93
N THR A 271 17.14 10.56 -2.92
CA THR A 271 18.16 9.83 -2.15
C THR A 271 17.93 9.96 -0.64
N THR A 272 17.58 11.17 -0.20
CA THR A 272 17.23 11.44 1.20
C THR A 272 15.91 10.77 1.55
N ALA A 273 14.91 10.88 0.68
CA ALA A 273 13.60 10.27 0.86
C ALA A 273 13.71 8.74 0.99
N ARG A 274 14.55 8.07 0.18
CA ARG A 274 14.84 6.65 0.32
C ARG A 274 15.32 6.28 1.72
N ARG A 275 16.28 7.02 2.28
CA ARG A 275 16.81 6.74 3.62
C ARG A 275 15.73 6.87 4.68
N ILE A 276 14.92 7.93 4.60
CA ILE A 276 13.78 8.14 5.50
C ILE A 276 12.78 6.99 5.38
N ALA A 277 12.39 6.63 4.15
CA ALA A 277 11.40 5.58 3.90
C ALA A 277 11.86 4.21 4.40
N VAL A 278 13.12 3.83 4.16
CA VAL A 278 13.68 2.55 4.61
C VAL A 278 13.80 2.49 6.13
N VAL A 279 14.30 3.56 6.77
CA VAL A 279 14.41 3.62 8.24
C VAL A 279 13.03 3.56 8.88
N TRP A 280 12.07 4.35 8.38
CA TRP A 280 10.71 4.37 8.89
C TRP A 280 10.00 3.01 8.69
N SER A 281 10.16 2.37 7.53
CA SER A 281 9.58 1.05 7.25
C SER A 281 10.18 -0.02 8.16
N GLY A 282 11.51 -0.03 8.32
CA GLY A 282 12.19 -0.96 9.19
C GLY A 282 11.77 -0.83 10.65
N LEU A 283 11.71 0.39 11.18
CA LEU A 283 11.21 0.64 12.55
C LEU A 283 9.77 0.18 12.71
N SER A 284 8.90 0.51 11.76
CA SER A 284 7.48 0.15 11.83
C SER A 284 7.25 -1.36 11.76
N MET A 285 7.99 -2.08 10.90
CA MET A 285 7.92 -3.54 10.79
C MET A 285 8.42 -4.25 12.04
N VAL A 286 9.54 -3.78 12.61
CA VAL A 286 10.05 -4.29 13.89
C VAL A 286 9.02 -4.06 14.98
N GLY A 287 8.46 -2.85 15.09
CA GLY A 287 7.39 -2.54 16.03
C GLY A 287 6.17 -3.45 15.86
N ALA A 288 5.71 -3.66 14.63
CA ALA A 288 4.58 -4.53 14.33
C ALA A 288 4.82 -6.00 14.72
N MET A 289 6.00 -6.55 14.40
CA MET A 289 6.36 -7.88 14.86
C MET A 289 6.42 -7.97 16.39
N LEU A 290 7.00 -6.96 17.06
CA LEU A 290 7.07 -6.90 18.51
C LEU A 290 5.68 -6.86 19.15
N VAL A 291 4.73 -6.11 18.58
CA VAL A 291 3.34 -6.11 19.03
C VAL A 291 2.77 -7.53 19.03
N GLY A 292 3.02 -8.30 17.96
CA GLY A 292 2.53 -9.67 17.85
C GLY A 292 3.09 -10.59 18.93
N VAL A 293 4.42 -10.64 19.08
CA VAL A 293 5.07 -11.56 20.04
C VAL A 293 4.90 -11.14 21.50
N VAL A 294 4.93 -9.83 21.80
CA VAL A 294 4.64 -9.32 23.15
C VAL A 294 3.17 -9.55 23.49
N GLY A 295 2.28 -9.37 22.51
CA GLY A 295 0.86 -9.66 22.66
C GLY A 295 0.59 -11.13 22.96
N LEU A 296 1.34 -12.04 22.33
CA LEU A 296 1.27 -13.46 22.59
C LEU A 296 1.65 -13.80 24.03
N VAL A 297 2.78 -13.28 24.51
CA VAL A 297 3.23 -13.46 25.91
C VAL A 297 2.19 -12.92 26.88
N TYR A 298 1.69 -11.70 26.64
CA TYR A 298 0.68 -11.07 27.48
C TYR A 298 -0.58 -11.94 27.62
N LEU A 299 -1.14 -12.42 26.51
CA LEU A 299 -2.38 -13.21 26.53
C LEU A 299 -2.17 -14.60 27.14
N ASN A 300 -1.02 -15.24 26.88
CA ASN A 300 -0.67 -16.52 27.47
C ASN A 300 -0.58 -16.42 29.00
N GLY A 301 0.03 -15.34 29.52
CA GLY A 301 0.08 -15.06 30.95
C GLY A 301 -1.29 -14.85 31.61
N GLN A 302 -2.32 -14.51 30.82
CA GLN A 302 -3.73 -14.43 31.27
C GLN A 302 -4.51 -15.74 31.07
N GLY A 303 -3.88 -16.80 30.55
CA GLY A 303 -4.55 -18.04 30.19
C GLY A 303 -5.56 -17.88 29.04
N SER A 304 -5.33 -16.91 28.15
CA SER A 304 -6.25 -16.51 27.09
C SER A 304 -5.61 -16.59 25.70
N ASN A 305 -6.43 -16.60 24.64
CA ASN A 305 -5.99 -16.51 23.26
C ASN A 305 -6.96 -15.65 22.43
N LEU A 306 -6.52 -15.25 21.23
CA LEU A 306 -7.36 -14.57 20.26
C LEU A 306 -7.74 -15.52 19.14
N ALA A 307 -9.04 -15.57 18.81
CA ALA A 307 -9.51 -16.19 17.58
C ALA A 307 -9.07 -15.39 16.34
N ASP A 308 -9.03 -14.06 16.46
CA ASP A 308 -8.57 -13.15 15.42
C ASP A 308 -7.32 -12.40 15.88
N GLY A 309 -6.15 -12.86 15.41
CA GLY A 309 -4.85 -12.25 15.72
C GLY A 309 -4.75 -10.78 15.27
N GLU A 310 -5.52 -10.35 14.27
CA GLU A 310 -5.51 -8.95 13.79
C GLU A 310 -6.05 -7.96 14.84
N LYS A 311 -6.60 -8.45 15.96
CA LYS A 311 -7.05 -7.64 17.10
C LYS A 311 -5.97 -7.40 18.17
N ILE A 312 -4.79 -8.01 18.05
CA ILE A 312 -3.78 -8.03 19.11
C ILE A 312 -3.27 -6.63 19.49
N PHE A 313 -3.04 -5.77 18.51
CA PHE A 313 -2.60 -4.39 18.76
C PHE A 313 -3.62 -3.60 19.58
N MET A 314 -4.91 -3.67 19.21
CA MET A 314 -5.98 -2.96 19.90
C MET A 314 -6.14 -3.45 21.33
N LEU A 315 -6.01 -4.76 21.54
CA LEU A 315 -6.10 -5.37 22.86
C LEU A 315 -4.97 -4.87 23.77
N LEU A 316 -3.72 -4.92 23.30
CA LEU A 316 -2.57 -4.40 24.06
C LEU A 316 -2.73 -2.92 24.39
N VAL A 317 -3.14 -2.10 23.42
CA VAL A 317 -3.35 -0.67 23.65
C VAL A 317 -4.37 -0.44 24.76
N ASN A 318 -5.50 -1.15 24.71
CA ASN A 318 -6.54 -1.02 25.72
C ASN A 318 -6.11 -1.52 27.10
N ALA A 319 -5.30 -2.57 27.15
CA ALA A 319 -4.84 -3.16 28.40
C ALA A 319 -3.75 -2.33 29.10
N MET A 320 -2.90 -1.64 28.33
CA MET A 320 -1.68 -1.02 28.85
C MET A 320 -1.80 0.48 29.11
N PHE A 321 -2.71 1.18 28.42
CA PHE A 321 -2.71 2.64 28.39
C PHE A 321 -3.99 3.25 28.96
N HIS A 322 -3.84 4.41 29.59
CA HIS A 322 -4.96 5.25 29.98
C HIS A 322 -5.84 5.59 28.76
N PRO A 323 -7.18 5.64 28.86
CA PRO A 323 -8.10 5.77 27.72
C PRO A 323 -7.79 6.91 26.74
N VAL A 324 -7.24 8.03 27.21
CA VAL A 324 -6.81 9.16 26.35
C VAL A 324 -5.60 8.77 25.48
N ILE A 325 -4.58 8.14 26.08
CA ILE A 325 -3.39 7.68 25.34
C ILE A 325 -3.78 6.52 24.42
N ALA A 326 -4.61 5.60 24.91
CA ALA A 326 -5.17 4.51 24.12
C ALA A 326 -5.89 5.05 22.88
N GLY A 327 -6.72 6.09 23.03
CA GLY A 327 -7.39 6.74 21.92
C GLY A 327 -6.45 7.35 20.88
N ILE A 328 -5.36 7.99 21.30
CA ILE A 328 -4.32 8.50 20.37
C ILE A 328 -3.63 7.36 19.62
N LEU A 329 -3.27 6.29 20.31
CA LEU A 329 -2.60 5.12 19.71
C LEU A 329 -3.54 4.35 18.78
N LEU A 330 -4.83 4.22 19.13
CA LEU A 330 -5.86 3.63 18.28
C LEU A 330 -6.18 4.52 17.07
N ALA A 331 -6.05 5.84 17.19
CA ALA A 331 -6.15 6.75 16.05
C ALA A 331 -5.02 6.51 15.03
N ALA A 332 -3.91 5.86 15.40
CA ALA A 332 -2.90 5.42 14.45
C ALA A 332 -3.42 4.36 13.46
N ILE A 333 -4.40 3.53 13.88
CA ILE A 333 -5.07 2.58 12.97
C ILE A 333 -5.93 3.35 11.97
N LEU A 334 -6.75 4.30 12.44
CA LEU A 334 -7.52 5.18 11.55
C LEU A 334 -6.59 5.93 10.60
N ALA A 335 -5.47 6.43 11.10
CA ALA A 335 -4.46 7.10 10.31
C ALA A 335 -3.93 6.24 9.17
N ALA A 336 -3.56 4.99 9.45
CA ALA A 336 -3.06 4.05 8.44
C ALA A 336 -4.11 3.68 7.39
N ILE A 337 -5.37 3.52 7.81
CA ILE A 337 -6.48 3.20 6.90
C ILE A 337 -6.79 4.40 6.00
N MET A 338 -6.90 5.59 6.59
CA MET A 338 -7.25 6.81 5.87
C MET A 338 -6.17 7.21 4.87
N SER A 339 -4.88 7.25 5.26
CA SER A 339 -3.76 7.58 4.34
C SER A 339 -3.75 6.72 3.08
N THR A 340 -4.06 5.43 3.28
CA THR A 340 -4.09 4.44 2.20
C THR A 340 -5.34 4.61 1.34
N ALA A 341 -6.53 4.60 1.96
CA ALA A 341 -7.79 4.74 1.24
C ALA A 341 -7.83 6.04 0.43
N ASP A 342 -7.38 7.16 1.00
CA ASP A 342 -7.30 8.44 0.31
C ASP A 342 -6.44 8.36 -0.94
N SER A 343 -5.25 7.78 -0.81
CA SER A 343 -4.29 7.63 -1.91
C SER A 343 -4.81 6.71 -3.02
N GLN A 344 -5.46 5.61 -2.65
CA GLN A 344 -6.01 4.63 -3.58
C GLN A 344 -7.23 5.17 -4.31
N LEU A 345 -8.15 5.82 -3.58
CA LEU A 345 -9.33 6.44 -4.15
C LEU A 345 -8.96 7.62 -5.04
N LEU A 346 -7.94 8.42 -4.70
CA LEU A 346 -7.42 9.48 -5.56
C LEU A 346 -6.84 8.94 -6.88
N VAL A 347 -6.06 7.86 -6.83
CA VAL A 347 -5.53 7.24 -8.06
C VAL A 347 -6.64 6.55 -8.85
N SER A 348 -7.62 5.95 -8.18
CA SER A 348 -8.78 5.34 -8.83
C SER A 348 -9.66 6.40 -9.52
N SER A 349 -9.81 7.56 -8.89
CA SER A 349 -10.50 8.73 -9.44
C SER A 349 -9.86 9.17 -10.76
N SER A 350 -8.54 9.32 -10.80
CA SER A 350 -7.83 9.68 -12.04
C SER A 350 -7.85 8.57 -13.07
N ALA A 351 -7.69 7.31 -12.67
CA ALA A 351 -7.79 6.16 -13.57
C ALA A 351 -9.17 6.05 -14.23
N LEU A 352 -10.25 6.27 -13.48
CA LEU A 352 -11.59 6.24 -14.06
C LEU A 352 -11.86 7.47 -14.91
N ALA A 353 -11.49 8.67 -14.46
CA ALA A 353 -11.85 9.91 -15.13
C ALA A 353 -10.96 10.22 -16.36
N GLU A 354 -9.63 10.23 -16.20
CA GLU A 354 -8.68 10.59 -17.26
C GLU A 354 -8.34 9.39 -18.15
N ASP A 355 -8.13 8.21 -17.57
CA ASP A 355 -7.60 7.05 -18.30
C ASP A 355 -8.69 6.18 -18.95
N PHE A 356 -9.92 6.21 -18.40
CA PHE A 356 -11.05 5.43 -18.90
C PHE A 356 -12.14 6.32 -19.54
N TYR A 357 -12.81 7.17 -18.75
CA TYR A 357 -13.95 7.99 -19.21
C TYR A 357 -13.56 8.92 -20.36
N LYS A 358 -12.51 9.71 -20.20
CA LYS A 358 -12.08 10.63 -21.25
C LYS A 358 -11.59 9.91 -22.51
N GLN A 359 -10.84 8.82 -22.37
CA GLN A 359 -10.31 8.10 -23.54
C GLN A 359 -11.38 7.31 -24.31
N VAL A 360 -12.36 6.74 -23.61
CA VAL A 360 -13.33 5.78 -24.18
C VAL A 360 -14.69 6.44 -24.45
N PHE A 361 -15.19 7.27 -23.53
CA PHE A 361 -16.56 7.79 -23.58
C PHE A 361 -16.65 9.25 -24.05
N ASN A 362 -15.79 10.14 -23.56
CA ASN A 362 -15.85 11.57 -23.90
C ASN A 362 -14.46 12.20 -24.04
N LYS A 363 -13.92 12.16 -25.26
CA LYS A 363 -12.56 12.63 -25.60
C LYS A 363 -12.34 14.12 -25.36
N ASP A 364 -13.41 14.90 -25.44
CA ASP A 364 -13.38 16.36 -25.29
C ASP A 364 -13.84 16.81 -23.89
N ALA A 365 -13.84 15.90 -22.90
CA ALA A 365 -14.26 16.21 -21.55
C ALA A 365 -13.45 17.37 -20.95
N THR A 366 -14.15 18.37 -20.40
CA THR A 366 -13.51 19.51 -19.75
C THR A 366 -12.88 19.10 -18.41
N PRO A 367 -11.90 19.85 -17.88
CA PRO A 367 -11.30 19.57 -16.58
C PRO A 367 -12.34 19.43 -15.46
N GLU A 368 -13.39 20.24 -15.47
CA GLU A 368 -14.48 20.20 -14.48
C GLU A 368 -15.29 18.91 -14.58
N GLN A 369 -15.55 18.43 -15.81
CA GLN A 369 -16.24 17.16 -16.03
C GLN A 369 -15.41 15.98 -15.55
N VAL A 370 -14.10 15.97 -15.85
CA VAL A 370 -13.17 14.94 -15.38
C VAL A 370 -13.16 14.88 -13.85
N VAL A 371 -13.03 16.03 -13.17
CA VAL A 371 -13.04 16.07 -11.70
C VAL A 371 -14.38 15.57 -11.13
N THR A 372 -15.50 15.92 -11.76
CA THR A 372 -16.84 15.48 -11.33
C THR A 372 -17.00 13.97 -11.47
N VAL A 373 -16.60 13.40 -12.61
CA VAL A 373 -16.60 11.95 -12.84
C VAL A 373 -15.67 11.23 -11.86
N GLY A 374 -14.49 11.80 -11.60
CA GLY A 374 -13.55 11.27 -10.61
C GLY A 374 -14.16 11.19 -9.21
N ARG A 375 -14.86 12.25 -8.76
CA ARG A 375 -15.58 12.24 -7.47
C ARG A 375 -16.68 11.18 -7.43
N ALA A 376 -17.46 11.03 -8.50
CA ALA A 376 -18.48 9.99 -8.59
C ALA A 376 -17.86 8.57 -8.56
N ALA A 377 -16.69 8.39 -9.20
CA ALA A 377 -15.94 7.14 -9.16
C ALA A 377 -15.53 6.75 -7.74
N VAL A 378 -15.02 7.70 -6.96
CA VAL A 378 -14.64 7.48 -5.55
C VAL A 378 -15.83 6.95 -4.75
N ILE A 379 -16.99 7.58 -4.88
CA ILE A 379 -18.22 7.16 -4.17
C ILE A 379 -18.61 5.75 -4.61
N LEU A 380 -18.67 5.48 -5.91
CA LEU A 380 -19.04 4.17 -6.44
C LEU A 380 -18.09 3.07 -5.94
N LEU A 381 -16.78 3.27 -6.05
CA LEU A 381 -15.78 2.31 -5.59
C LEU A 381 -15.84 2.09 -4.09
N SER A 382 -16.08 3.14 -3.32
CA SER A 382 -16.25 3.04 -1.87
C SER A 382 -17.47 2.20 -1.49
N LEU A 383 -18.58 2.32 -2.23
CA LEU A 383 -19.78 1.50 -1.99
C LEU A 383 -19.55 0.03 -2.35
N ILE A 384 -18.82 -0.26 -3.43
CA ILE A 384 -18.50 -1.65 -3.80
C ILE A 384 -17.48 -2.24 -2.79
N ALA A 385 -16.48 -1.47 -2.37
CA ALA A 385 -15.52 -1.88 -1.35
C ALA A 385 -16.22 -2.12 0.00
N LEU A 386 -17.19 -1.28 0.36
CA LEU A 386 -18.03 -1.47 1.54
C LEU A 386 -18.78 -2.81 1.48
N PHE A 387 -19.37 -3.13 0.33
CA PHE A 387 -20.06 -4.41 0.13
C PHE A 387 -19.12 -5.61 0.33
N LEU A 388 -17.90 -5.55 -0.21
CA LEU A 388 -16.89 -6.59 0.01
C LEU A 388 -16.45 -6.68 1.47
N ALA A 389 -16.34 -5.54 2.17
CA ALA A 389 -15.98 -5.47 3.57
C ALA A 389 -17.07 -5.93 4.54
N MET A 390 -18.29 -6.23 4.07
CA MET A 390 -19.37 -6.73 4.93
C MET A 390 -19.15 -8.17 5.41
N ASN A 391 -18.25 -8.92 4.80
CA ASN A 391 -17.93 -10.28 5.25
C ASN A 391 -16.99 -10.24 6.47
N PRO A 392 -17.47 -10.62 7.68
CA PRO A 392 -16.68 -10.55 8.92
C PRO A 392 -15.47 -11.48 8.94
N ASP A 393 -15.49 -12.55 8.14
CA ASP A 393 -14.40 -13.54 8.07
C ASP A 393 -13.23 -13.07 7.18
N SER A 394 -13.33 -11.87 6.60
CA SER A 394 -12.28 -11.30 5.75
C SER A 394 -11.05 -10.96 6.58
N SER A 395 -9.89 -11.48 6.18
CA SER A 395 -8.58 -11.05 6.71
C SER A 395 -8.14 -9.77 6.02
N VAL A 396 -7.68 -8.79 6.81
CA VAL A 396 -7.04 -7.58 6.30
C VAL A 396 -5.80 -7.96 5.50
N LEU A 397 -4.92 -8.80 6.08
CA LEU A 397 -3.70 -9.24 5.41
C LEU A 397 -3.98 -9.97 4.09
N GLY A 398 -4.98 -10.85 4.05
CA GLY A 398 -5.35 -11.61 2.85
C GLY A 398 -5.86 -10.73 1.70
N LEU A 399 -6.75 -9.79 2.00
CA LEU A 399 -7.26 -8.83 0.99
C LEU A 399 -6.13 -7.93 0.45
N VAL A 400 -5.25 -7.45 1.33
CA VAL A 400 -4.07 -6.68 0.91
C VAL A 400 -3.16 -7.53 0.03
N SER A 401 -2.86 -8.76 0.44
CA SER A 401 -2.00 -9.68 -0.31
C SER A 401 -2.49 -9.83 -1.75
N TYR A 402 -3.78 -10.10 -1.94
CA TYR A 402 -4.34 -10.30 -3.27
C TYR A 402 -4.21 -9.05 -4.16
N ALA A 403 -4.57 -7.88 -3.64
CA ALA A 403 -4.42 -6.63 -4.37
C ALA A 403 -2.95 -6.30 -4.65
N TRP A 404 -2.09 -6.52 -3.67
CA TRP A 404 -0.65 -6.27 -3.73
C TRP A 404 0.02 -7.10 -4.84
N ALA A 405 -0.32 -8.38 -4.94
CA ALA A 405 0.12 -9.26 -6.02
C ALA A 405 -0.39 -8.81 -7.38
N GLY A 406 -1.67 -8.40 -7.46
CA GLY A 406 -2.30 -7.80 -8.63
C GLY A 406 -1.47 -6.68 -9.26
N PHE A 407 -1.17 -5.67 -8.45
CA PHE A 407 -0.35 -4.54 -8.86
C PHE A 407 1.09 -4.94 -9.22
N GLY A 408 1.72 -5.76 -8.37
CA GLY A 408 3.08 -6.24 -8.57
C GLY A 408 3.26 -6.95 -9.91
N ALA A 409 2.36 -7.87 -10.25
CA ALA A 409 2.43 -8.65 -11.49
C ALA A 409 2.04 -7.84 -12.73
N ALA A 410 0.97 -7.05 -12.66
CA ALA A 410 0.49 -6.27 -13.81
C ALA A 410 1.47 -5.13 -14.16
N PHE A 411 1.99 -4.41 -13.17
CA PHE A 411 2.76 -3.19 -13.41
C PHE A 411 4.24 -3.31 -13.08
N GLY A 412 4.67 -4.15 -12.13
CA GLY A 412 6.06 -4.23 -11.69
C GLY A 412 7.05 -4.46 -12.83
N PRO A 413 6.96 -5.58 -13.57
CA PRO A 413 7.81 -5.84 -14.73
C PRO A 413 7.68 -4.78 -15.83
N ALA A 414 6.45 -4.31 -16.09
CA ALA A 414 6.19 -3.32 -17.14
C ALA A 414 6.89 -1.99 -16.83
N ILE A 415 6.84 -1.53 -15.59
CA ILE A 415 7.51 -0.30 -15.13
C ILE A 415 9.02 -0.48 -15.15
N VAL A 416 9.56 -1.53 -14.53
CA VAL A 416 11.01 -1.75 -14.48
C VAL A 416 11.58 -1.84 -15.90
N LEU A 417 11.01 -2.67 -16.78
CA LEU A 417 11.54 -2.79 -18.15
C LEU A 417 11.34 -1.50 -18.96
N SER A 418 10.25 -0.75 -18.76
CA SER A 418 10.06 0.56 -19.42
C SER A 418 11.16 1.57 -19.08
N LEU A 419 11.67 1.52 -17.84
CA LEU A 419 12.70 2.42 -17.34
C LEU A 419 14.12 2.05 -17.77
N PHE A 420 14.39 0.78 -18.10
CA PHE A 420 15.76 0.29 -18.34
C PHE A 420 15.98 -0.30 -19.74
N TRP A 421 14.94 -0.77 -20.42
CA TRP A 421 15.07 -1.46 -21.69
C TRP A 421 14.56 -0.61 -22.86
N ALA A 422 15.49 -0.01 -23.60
CA ALA A 422 15.21 0.78 -24.78
C ALA A 422 14.47 -0.02 -25.88
N GLY A 423 14.68 -1.33 -25.94
CA GLY A 423 14.10 -2.24 -26.94
C GLY A 423 12.68 -2.71 -26.63
N MET A 424 12.11 -2.34 -25.48
CA MET A 424 10.72 -2.65 -25.16
C MET A 424 9.77 -1.87 -26.08
N ASN A 425 8.78 -2.55 -26.66
CA ASN A 425 7.78 -1.91 -27.53
C ASN A 425 6.39 -1.91 -26.87
N ARG A 426 5.44 -1.21 -27.52
CA ARG A 426 4.03 -1.09 -27.09
C ARG A 426 3.36 -2.45 -26.82
N ASN A 427 3.52 -3.41 -27.75
CA ASN A 427 2.82 -4.69 -27.65
C ASN A 427 3.38 -5.56 -26.52
N GLY A 428 4.70 -5.51 -26.30
CA GLY A 428 5.32 -6.13 -25.15
C GLY A 428 4.81 -5.56 -23.83
N ALA A 429 4.70 -4.24 -23.72
CA ALA A 429 4.12 -3.58 -22.55
C ALA A 429 2.68 -4.07 -22.28
N LEU A 430 1.86 -4.09 -23.33
CA LEU A 430 0.47 -4.53 -23.21
C LEU A 430 0.34 -6.02 -22.83
N ALA A 431 1.16 -6.88 -23.44
CA ALA A 431 1.19 -8.30 -23.13
C ALA A 431 1.61 -8.56 -21.67
N GLY A 432 2.62 -7.85 -21.18
CA GLY A 432 3.03 -7.93 -19.77
C GLY A 432 1.92 -7.60 -18.80
N ILE A 433 1.26 -6.46 -18.99
CA ILE A 433 0.20 -5.99 -18.11
C ILE A 433 -0.96 -6.99 -18.09
N LEU A 434 -1.40 -7.45 -19.26
CA LEU A 434 -2.48 -8.43 -19.38
C LEU A 434 -2.10 -9.77 -18.75
N VAL A 435 -0.96 -10.34 -19.11
CA VAL A 435 -0.52 -11.64 -18.61
C VAL A 435 -0.30 -11.59 -17.10
N GLY A 436 0.35 -10.55 -16.59
CA GLY A 436 0.54 -10.35 -15.15
C GLY A 436 -0.79 -10.30 -14.40
N GLY A 437 -1.69 -9.40 -14.80
CA GLY A 437 -2.99 -9.23 -14.14
C GLY A 437 -3.89 -10.47 -14.24
N ILE A 438 -3.95 -11.12 -15.40
CA ILE A 438 -4.73 -12.36 -15.60
C ILE A 438 -4.14 -13.51 -14.77
N THR A 439 -2.81 -13.60 -14.67
CA THR A 439 -2.17 -14.65 -13.86
C THR A 439 -2.64 -14.57 -12.42
N ILE A 440 -2.75 -13.38 -11.83
CA ILE A 440 -3.23 -13.23 -10.45
C ILE A 440 -4.65 -13.75 -10.28
N VAL A 441 -5.56 -13.41 -11.19
CA VAL A 441 -6.97 -13.83 -11.14
C VAL A 441 -7.09 -15.35 -11.29
N VAL A 442 -6.36 -15.94 -12.24
CA VAL A 442 -6.42 -17.38 -12.54
C VAL A 442 -5.69 -18.20 -11.48
N TRP A 443 -4.48 -17.80 -11.10
CA TRP A 443 -3.64 -18.53 -10.15
C TRP A 443 -4.30 -18.64 -8.79
N LYS A 444 -5.02 -17.60 -8.35
CA LYS A 444 -5.74 -17.62 -7.07
C LYS A 444 -6.82 -18.71 -6.95
N GLN A 445 -7.30 -19.23 -8.09
CA GLN A 445 -8.30 -20.30 -8.13
C GLN A 445 -7.67 -21.71 -8.15
N LEU A 446 -6.34 -21.80 -8.26
CA LEU A 446 -5.60 -23.06 -8.32
C LEU A 446 -5.06 -23.40 -6.92
N SER A 447 -4.90 -24.68 -6.64
CA SER A 447 -4.37 -25.16 -5.36
C SER A 447 -3.58 -26.45 -5.54
N GLY A 448 -2.65 -26.70 -4.60
CA GLY A 448 -1.86 -27.91 -4.53
C GLY A 448 -0.45 -27.77 -5.13
N GLY A 449 0.54 -28.17 -4.34
CA GLY A 449 1.93 -28.25 -4.78
C GLY A 449 2.47 -26.87 -5.17
N TRP A 450 2.93 -26.73 -6.42
CA TRP A 450 3.46 -25.45 -6.90
C TRP A 450 2.40 -24.35 -6.98
N PHE A 451 1.12 -24.68 -7.09
CA PHE A 451 0.05 -23.67 -7.14
C PHE A 451 -0.17 -22.97 -5.80
N ASP A 452 0.36 -23.52 -4.70
CA ASP A 452 0.30 -22.89 -3.37
C ASP A 452 1.31 -21.74 -3.20
N VAL A 453 2.22 -21.54 -4.18
CA VAL A 453 3.09 -20.36 -4.18
C VAL A 453 2.26 -19.09 -4.34
N TYR A 454 2.62 -18.06 -3.58
CA TYR A 454 1.98 -16.75 -3.66
C TYR A 454 1.95 -16.24 -5.10
N GLU A 455 0.74 -15.89 -5.56
CA GLU A 455 0.42 -15.58 -6.95
C GLU A 455 1.31 -14.49 -7.59
N ILE A 456 1.92 -13.61 -6.80
CA ILE A 456 2.83 -12.57 -7.30
C ILE A 456 4.06 -13.15 -8.01
N VAL A 457 4.57 -14.29 -7.55
CA VAL A 457 5.81 -14.91 -8.06
C VAL A 457 5.62 -15.35 -9.52
N PRO A 458 4.67 -16.24 -9.84
CA PRO A 458 4.38 -16.61 -11.23
C PRO A 458 3.87 -15.42 -12.03
N GLY A 459 3.07 -14.52 -11.43
CA GLY A 459 2.57 -13.32 -12.09
C GLY A 459 3.69 -12.43 -12.64
N ILE A 460 4.72 -12.16 -11.85
CA ILE A 460 5.89 -11.37 -12.26
C ILE A 460 6.72 -12.11 -13.30
N ILE A 461 6.92 -13.42 -13.15
CA ILE A 461 7.68 -14.23 -14.10
C ILE A 461 6.98 -14.24 -15.47
N PHE A 462 5.69 -14.56 -15.52
CA PHE A 462 4.93 -14.63 -16.77
C PHE A 462 4.78 -13.25 -17.41
N SER A 463 4.54 -12.19 -16.62
CA SER A 463 4.53 -10.82 -17.12
C SER A 463 5.87 -10.43 -17.76
N THR A 464 6.99 -10.72 -17.09
CA THR A 464 8.34 -10.46 -17.63
C THR A 464 8.60 -11.23 -18.93
N ILE A 465 8.27 -12.52 -18.96
CA ILE A 465 8.43 -13.36 -20.16
C ILE A 465 7.57 -12.80 -21.30
N ALA A 466 6.31 -12.44 -21.04
CA ALA A 466 5.40 -11.88 -22.03
C ALA A 466 5.95 -10.57 -22.61
N ILE A 467 6.49 -9.67 -21.77
CA ILE A 467 7.09 -8.42 -22.23
C ILE A 467 8.25 -8.69 -23.18
N VAL A 468 9.19 -9.55 -22.78
CA VAL A 468 10.40 -9.82 -23.55
C VAL A 468 10.07 -10.56 -24.85
N ALA A 469 9.25 -11.61 -24.78
CA ALA A 469 8.89 -12.43 -25.93
C ALA A 469 8.09 -11.62 -26.96
N VAL A 470 7.04 -10.92 -26.53
CA VAL A 470 6.19 -10.15 -27.46
C VAL A 470 6.95 -8.94 -28.02
N SER A 471 7.79 -8.26 -27.23
CA SER A 471 8.61 -7.17 -27.77
C SER A 471 9.53 -7.65 -28.89
N LYS A 472 10.14 -8.84 -28.74
CA LYS A 472 11.00 -9.41 -29.79
C LYS A 472 10.22 -9.93 -31.00
N LEU A 473 9.02 -10.47 -30.79
CA LEU A 473 8.20 -11.04 -31.86
C LEU A 473 7.47 -9.99 -32.72
N THR A 474 7.12 -8.83 -32.14
CA THR A 474 6.36 -7.80 -32.86
C THR A 474 7.22 -6.65 -33.40
N GLY A 475 8.53 -6.84 -33.50
CA GLY A 475 9.48 -5.88 -34.06
C GLY A 475 10.02 -4.85 -33.06
N GLU A 476 11.08 -4.14 -33.45
CA GLU A 476 11.68 -3.11 -32.61
C GLU A 476 10.74 -1.92 -32.36
N PRO A 477 10.92 -1.17 -31.24
CA PRO A 477 10.18 0.07 -31.02
C PRO A 477 10.50 1.10 -32.12
N SER A 478 9.54 1.99 -32.38
CA SER A 478 9.73 3.07 -33.36
C SER A 478 10.89 3.99 -33.00
N ASP A 479 11.43 4.68 -34.00
CA ASP A 479 12.55 5.62 -33.80
C ASP A 479 12.18 6.75 -32.82
N GLU A 480 10.92 7.20 -32.83
CA GLU A 480 10.41 8.17 -31.84
C GLU A 480 10.52 7.63 -30.40
N VAL A 481 10.13 6.37 -30.18
CA VAL A 481 10.16 5.73 -28.87
C VAL A 481 11.62 5.56 -28.40
N LYS A 482 12.53 5.21 -29.31
CA LYS A 482 13.97 5.10 -29.04
C LYS A 482 14.58 6.48 -28.73
N ALA A 483 14.24 7.50 -29.51
CA ALA A 483 14.71 8.87 -29.32
C ALA A 483 14.24 9.45 -27.98
N GLN A 484 12.96 9.25 -27.63
CA GLN A 484 12.42 9.65 -26.33
C GLN A 484 13.16 8.96 -25.17
N HIS A 485 13.51 7.67 -25.31
CA HIS A 485 14.30 6.95 -24.30
C HIS A 485 15.73 7.49 -24.16
N ALA A 486 16.37 7.84 -25.27
CA ALA A 486 17.69 8.46 -25.25
C ALA A 486 17.66 9.85 -24.59
N GLU A 487 16.63 10.65 -24.86
CA GLU A 487 16.43 11.95 -24.21
C GLU A 487 16.21 11.79 -22.69
N PHE A 488 15.43 10.80 -22.28
CA PHE A 488 15.28 10.45 -20.86
C PHE A 488 16.64 10.12 -20.20
N GLU A 489 17.46 9.26 -20.81
CA GLU A 489 18.77 8.87 -20.25
C GLU A 489 19.75 10.06 -20.19
N LYS A 490 19.61 11.04 -21.10
CA LYS A 490 20.33 12.31 -21.03
C LYS A 490 19.84 13.17 -19.85
N GLN A 491 18.53 13.39 -19.74
CA GLN A 491 17.93 14.16 -18.64
C GLN A 491 18.20 13.54 -17.27
N LEU A 492 18.37 12.21 -17.19
CA LEU A 492 18.71 11.51 -15.95
C LEU A 492 20.06 11.95 -15.37
N LYS A 493 20.98 12.43 -16.21
CA LYS A 493 22.28 13.00 -15.83
C LYS A 493 22.21 14.50 -15.57
N GLU A 494 21.41 15.23 -16.35
CA GLU A 494 21.28 16.68 -16.26
C GLU A 494 20.44 17.14 -15.05
N LEU A 495 19.45 16.34 -14.67
CA LEU A 495 18.55 16.61 -13.53
C LEU A 495 19.05 16.02 -12.20
N ASP A 496 20.25 15.42 -12.17
CA ASP A 496 20.80 14.78 -10.96
C ASP A 496 21.32 15.76 -9.91
#